data_AF-A0ABC8UQ76-F1
#
_entry.id   AF-A0ABC8UQ76-F1
#
_cell.length_a   1.000
_cell.length_b   1.000
_cell.length_c   1.000
_cell.angle_alpha   90.00
_cell.angle_beta   90.00
_cell.angle_gamma   90.00
#
_symmetry.space_group_name_H-M   'P 1'
#
loop_
_entity.id
_entity.type
_entity.pdbx_description
1 polymer ?
#
loop_
_entity_poly.entity_id
_entity_poly.type
_entity_poly.pdbx_seq_one_letter_code
_entity_poly.pdbx_strand_id
1 'polypeptide(L)'
;MKQLVVVNVWLDQEFYQLADTLIAVLQHMDIIESIVNIPVQNPSEEEFSSADLNWTKFGSAERHDDVALIPYARVDAFIIGECSKIECPTRFHIERGRKRSKGSLKEYKNDEYLEYRLYWCSFGPENYGEGGGILPSRRYRLNTRNRAARPQSMRGCTCHFVVKRLYARPSLALLIYNDRRHVNKSGFVCHGPLDRDAIGPGAKKIPYICSEIQQQTMSMIYLGIPEENVLEKHIEGIQRYCGSNAKVNSLASQYVQKLGMIIKRSTHELDLDDQASIRMWVERNKKSIFFYQDTSETKPFILGIQTEWQLQQMIRFGHRSLIATDSTFGIKRLKYPLCTLLVFDSRQHALPVAWIITRSIAKPDVSNWMKALLGRVIAVDPGWKVNGFLVDDAAAEIDPIRETFSCPVLFSLWRVRRSWLRNIVKKCCNIEVQREIFKRLGEVVYSIWGGVNYVVALEELTQDFVDQTAFVQYFKATWVPKIEMWLTTMKTLPLASQEASGAIEAYHVKLKVKLYDDSHLGALQRVDWLVHKLTTELHSSYWLDRYADESDSFQNVKDEYIASTSWHRALHIPDTA
;
A
#
# COMPACT_ATOMS: atom_id res chain seq x y z
N MET A 1 -38.54 30.30 -30.58
CA MET A 1 -37.26 30.00 -29.91
C MET A 1 -36.56 31.28 -29.40
N LYS A 2 -37.23 32.11 -28.58
CA LYS A 2 -36.62 33.29 -27.89
C LYS A 2 -37.42 33.79 -26.65
N GLN A 3 -38.20 32.92 -26.01
CA GLN A 3 -38.96 33.27 -24.79
C GLN A 3 -38.81 32.27 -23.63
N LEU A 4 -38.01 31.20 -23.80
CA LEU A 4 -37.72 30.23 -22.74
C LEU A 4 -36.40 30.47 -21.99
N VAL A 5 -35.62 31.49 -22.37
CA VAL A 5 -34.28 31.74 -21.79
C VAL A 5 -34.34 32.74 -20.61
N VAL A 6 -35.44 33.47 -20.42
CA VAL A 6 -35.54 34.49 -19.36
C VAL A 6 -36.08 33.92 -18.04
N VAL A 7 -36.76 32.77 -18.06
CA VAL A 7 -37.34 32.14 -16.85
C VAL A 7 -36.28 31.37 -16.04
N ASN A 8 -35.25 30.82 -16.68
CA ASN A 8 -34.20 30.07 -15.98
C ASN A 8 -33.15 30.94 -15.28
N VAL A 9 -32.97 32.20 -15.68
CA VAL A 9 -32.01 33.10 -15.03
C VAL A 9 -32.57 33.73 -13.76
N TRP A 10 -33.90 33.86 -13.65
CA TRP A 10 -34.56 34.35 -12.44
C TRP A 10 -34.69 33.29 -11.33
N LEU A 11 -34.76 32.00 -11.69
CA LEU A 11 -34.83 30.91 -10.72
C LEU A 11 -33.48 30.59 -10.06
N ASP A 12 -32.35 30.85 -10.73
CA ASP A 12 -31.02 30.62 -10.17
C ASP A 12 -30.62 31.67 -9.11
N GLN A 13 -30.97 32.96 -9.30
CA GLN A 13 -30.60 34.01 -8.33
C GLN A 13 -31.34 33.90 -6.99
N GLU A 14 -32.62 33.53 -6.98
CA GLU A 14 -33.37 33.27 -5.74
C GLU A 14 -32.86 32.01 -5.02
N PHE A 15 -32.40 30.99 -5.75
CA PHE A 15 -31.84 29.78 -5.16
C PHE A 15 -30.49 30.02 -4.48
N TYR A 16 -29.62 30.85 -5.07
CA TYR A 16 -28.34 31.23 -4.46
C TYR A 16 -28.53 32.14 -3.24
N GLN A 17 -29.49 33.06 -3.25
CA GLN A 17 -29.81 33.87 -2.07
C GLN A 17 -30.46 33.05 -0.95
N LEU A 18 -31.33 32.08 -1.26
CA LEU A 18 -31.86 31.14 -0.27
C LEU A 18 -30.78 30.21 0.29
N ALA A 19 -29.83 29.77 -0.53
CA ALA A 19 -28.71 28.94 -0.09
C ALA A 19 -27.71 29.71 0.79
N ASP A 20 -27.35 30.95 0.43
CA ASP A 20 -26.47 31.79 1.26
C ASP A 20 -27.16 32.24 2.56
N THR A 21 -28.49 32.44 2.53
CA THR A 21 -29.26 32.69 3.76
C THR A 21 -29.38 31.43 4.61
N LEU A 22 -29.52 30.23 4.03
CA LEU A 22 -29.48 28.96 4.76
C LEU A 22 -28.08 28.69 5.36
N ILE A 23 -27.02 29.01 4.64
CA ILE A 23 -25.62 28.85 5.07
C ILE A 23 -25.27 29.86 6.18
N ALA A 24 -25.77 31.09 6.09
CA ALA A 24 -25.64 32.10 7.14
C ALA A 24 -26.47 31.75 8.39
N VAL A 25 -27.65 31.13 8.22
CA VAL A 25 -28.49 30.62 9.33
C VAL A 25 -27.88 29.36 9.97
N LEU A 26 -27.08 28.58 9.24
CA LEU A 26 -26.39 27.39 9.75
C LEU A 26 -25.06 27.68 10.46
N GLN A 27 -24.60 28.93 10.55
CA GLN A 27 -23.29 29.28 11.15
C GLN A 27 -23.32 30.10 12.45
N HIS A 28 -24.47 30.30 13.08
CA HIS A 28 -24.55 30.81 14.46
C HIS A 28 -25.12 29.74 15.41
N MET A 29 -24.29 28.77 15.81
CA MET A 29 -24.59 27.96 16.99
C MET A 29 -24.10 28.70 18.23
N ASP A 30 -25.01 29.37 18.93
CA ASP A 30 -24.70 30.07 20.19
C ASP A 30 -24.10 29.09 21.21
N ILE A 31 -23.02 29.51 21.87
CA ILE A 31 -22.38 28.74 22.95
C ILE A 31 -23.28 28.83 24.18
N ILE A 32 -23.73 27.70 24.69
CA ILE A 32 -24.58 27.63 25.87
C ILE A 32 -23.71 27.59 27.12
N GLU A 33 -23.89 28.57 28.01
CA GLU A 33 -23.13 28.65 29.28
C GLU A 33 -23.77 27.87 30.43
N SER A 34 -25.06 27.49 30.31
CA SER A 34 -25.81 26.79 31.36
C SER A 34 -26.39 25.46 30.88
N ILE A 35 -26.10 24.38 31.62
CA ILE A 35 -26.58 23.02 31.31
C ILE A 35 -28.11 22.91 31.33
N VAL A 36 -28.81 23.83 32.02
CA VAL A 36 -30.28 23.85 32.09
C VAL A 36 -30.90 24.17 30.72
N ASN A 37 -30.17 24.88 29.87
CA ASN A 37 -30.62 25.28 28.53
C ASN A 37 -30.35 24.21 27.48
N ILE A 38 -29.73 23.08 27.85
CA ILE A 38 -29.47 21.96 26.95
C ILE A 38 -30.68 21.03 26.97
N PRO A 39 -31.33 20.78 25.81
CA PRO A 39 -32.51 19.93 25.76
C PRO A 39 -32.15 18.48 26.09
N VAL A 40 -33.00 17.83 26.89
CA VAL A 40 -32.91 16.39 27.16
C VAL A 40 -33.43 15.64 25.93
N GLN A 41 -32.62 14.77 25.37
CA GLN A 41 -32.91 13.99 24.18
C GLN A 41 -33.12 12.53 24.57
N ASN A 42 -34.17 11.92 24.04
CA ASN A 42 -34.52 10.53 24.30
C ASN A 42 -34.99 9.86 23.01
N PRO A 43 -34.06 9.50 22.10
CA PRO A 43 -34.40 8.86 20.83
C PRO A 43 -35.28 7.61 21.04
N SER A 44 -36.23 7.35 20.14
CA SER A 44 -37.18 6.22 20.31
C SER A 44 -36.58 4.85 19.93
N GLU A 45 -35.43 4.86 19.26
CA GLU A 45 -34.69 3.68 18.83
C GLU A 45 -34.16 2.88 20.03
N GLU A 46 -34.19 1.54 19.93
CA GLU A 46 -33.67 0.67 21.01
C GLU A 46 -32.19 0.94 21.31
N GLU A 47 -31.40 1.19 20.26
CA GLU A 47 -29.99 1.59 20.30
C GLU A 47 -29.83 2.86 19.46
N PHE A 48 -29.03 3.83 19.93
CA PHE A 48 -28.80 5.09 19.23
C PHE A 48 -27.35 5.55 19.46
N SER A 49 -26.86 6.44 18.61
CA SER A 49 -25.47 6.87 18.57
C SER A 49 -25.38 8.40 18.61
N SER A 50 -24.17 8.93 18.49
CA SER A 50 -23.93 10.36 18.37
C SER A 50 -24.57 10.98 17.14
N ALA A 51 -24.82 10.20 16.07
CA ALA A 51 -25.46 10.73 14.88
C ALA A 51 -26.96 11.02 15.10
N ASP A 52 -27.55 10.37 16.11
CA ASP A 52 -28.99 10.44 16.42
C ASP A 52 -29.30 11.50 17.48
N LEU A 53 -28.28 12.29 17.88
CA LEU A 53 -28.36 13.34 18.88
C LEU A 53 -27.96 14.69 18.27
N ASN A 54 -28.66 15.74 18.65
CA ASN A 54 -28.27 17.11 18.42
C ASN A 54 -27.21 17.52 19.45
N TRP A 55 -26.03 17.91 18.97
CA TRP A 55 -24.91 18.33 19.81
C TRP A 55 -24.91 19.84 19.99
N THR A 56 -24.66 20.28 21.22
CA THR A 56 -24.61 21.70 21.57
C THR A 56 -23.22 22.05 22.10
N LYS A 57 -22.70 23.22 21.75
CA LYS A 57 -21.46 23.74 22.32
C LYS A 57 -21.74 24.26 23.73
N PHE A 58 -21.17 23.61 24.74
CA PHE A 58 -21.34 23.95 26.15
C PHE A 58 -20.02 24.41 26.76
N GLY A 59 -20.00 25.60 27.35
CA GLY A 59 -18.80 26.18 27.96
C GLY A 59 -18.74 27.70 27.80
N SER A 60 -17.54 28.24 27.70
CA SER A 60 -17.30 29.67 27.44
C SER A 60 -16.77 29.89 26.02
N ALA A 61 -16.72 31.15 25.57
CA ALA A 61 -16.16 31.54 24.27
C ALA A 61 -14.73 31.00 24.04
N GLU A 62 -13.92 30.90 25.10
CA GLU A 62 -12.54 30.41 25.03
C GLU A 62 -12.41 28.88 25.13
N ARG A 63 -13.37 28.19 25.77
CA ARG A 63 -13.37 26.73 25.96
C ARG A 63 -14.79 26.20 25.95
N HIS A 64 -15.13 25.46 24.91
CA HIS A 64 -16.42 24.79 24.76
C HIS A 64 -16.22 23.33 24.38
N ASP A 65 -17.09 22.48 24.91
CA ASP A 65 -17.18 21.06 24.55
C ASP A 65 -18.47 20.81 23.74
N ASP A 66 -18.44 19.84 22.84
CA ASP A 66 -19.66 19.32 22.21
C ASP A 66 -20.36 18.36 23.16
N VAL A 67 -21.57 18.70 23.58
CA VAL A 67 -22.34 17.90 24.55
C VAL A 67 -23.75 17.56 24.08
N ALA A 68 -24.29 16.50 24.66
CA ALA A 68 -25.70 16.11 24.55
C ALA A 68 -26.21 15.60 25.90
N LEU A 69 -27.48 15.85 26.22
CA LEU A 69 -28.08 15.48 27.49
C LEU A 69 -29.12 14.38 27.27
N ILE A 70 -28.97 13.23 27.92
CA ILE A 70 -29.88 12.07 27.77
C ILE A 70 -30.33 11.52 29.14
N PRO A 71 -31.42 10.74 29.22
CA PRO A 71 -31.72 9.97 30.42
C PRO A 71 -30.58 9.01 30.77
N TYR A 72 -30.18 8.96 32.05
CA TYR A 72 -29.09 8.08 32.50
C TYR A 72 -29.39 6.60 32.23
N ALA A 73 -30.66 6.20 32.30
CA ALA A 73 -31.10 4.84 31.96
C ALA A 73 -30.86 4.45 30.49
N ARG A 74 -30.64 5.42 29.59
CA ARG A 74 -30.39 5.21 28.16
C ARG A 74 -28.90 5.28 27.79
N VAL A 75 -28.00 5.44 28.75
CA VAL A 75 -26.55 5.47 28.52
C VAL A 75 -26.06 4.17 27.89
N ASP A 76 -26.54 3.01 28.33
CA ASP A 76 -26.12 1.74 27.75
C ASP A 76 -26.60 1.60 26.30
N ALA A 77 -27.83 2.03 26.00
CA ALA A 77 -28.35 2.08 24.63
C ALA A 77 -27.51 3.01 23.72
N PHE A 78 -27.05 4.15 24.24
CA PHE A 78 -26.12 5.04 23.55
C PHE A 78 -24.77 4.37 23.27
N ILE A 79 -24.17 3.75 24.29
CA ILE A 79 -22.87 3.08 24.15
C ILE A 79 -22.96 1.92 23.15
N ILE A 80 -24.05 1.16 23.17
CA ILE A 80 -24.25 0.07 22.23
C ILE A 80 -24.39 0.61 20.80
N GLY A 81 -25.16 1.68 20.58
CA GLY A 81 -25.25 2.31 19.26
C GLY A 81 -23.91 2.88 18.76
N GLU A 82 -23.09 3.45 19.65
CA GLU A 82 -21.71 3.85 19.36
C GLU A 82 -20.81 2.68 18.97
N CYS A 83 -20.93 1.55 19.67
CA CYS A 83 -20.21 0.31 19.33
C CYS A 83 -20.64 -0.26 17.98
N SER A 84 -21.88 0.00 17.57
CA SER A 84 -22.53 -0.53 16.37
C SER A 84 -22.41 0.37 15.13
N LYS A 85 -21.64 1.46 15.19
CA LYS A 85 -21.39 2.34 14.03
C LYS A 85 -20.81 1.56 12.85
N ILE A 86 -21.51 1.63 11.71
CA ILE A 86 -21.19 0.85 10.50
C ILE A 86 -19.79 1.16 9.98
N GLU A 87 -19.41 2.45 9.98
CA GLU A 87 -18.13 2.89 9.43
C GLU A 87 -16.93 2.37 10.25
N CYS A 88 -17.11 2.26 11.57
CA CYS A 88 -16.05 1.98 12.53
C CYS A 88 -16.62 1.22 13.75
N PRO A 89 -17.02 -0.05 13.61
CA PRO A 89 -17.55 -0.83 14.71
C PRO A 89 -16.45 -1.07 15.73
N THR A 90 -16.78 -0.98 17.01
CA THR A 90 -15.79 -1.16 18.08
C THR A 90 -16.47 -1.58 19.37
N ARG A 91 -15.70 -1.77 20.45
CA ARG A 91 -16.24 -1.66 21.80
C ARG A 91 -15.64 -0.44 22.47
N PHE A 92 -16.40 0.20 23.35
CA PHE A 92 -15.88 1.25 24.20
C PHE A 92 -15.56 0.69 25.58
N HIS A 93 -14.31 0.78 26.02
CA HIS A 93 -13.89 0.42 27.37
C HIS A 93 -13.78 1.66 28.25
N ILE A 94 -13.95 1.47 29.55
CA ILE A 94 -13.80 2.55 30.52
C ILE A 94 -12.29 2.73 30.79
N GLU A 95 -11.74 3.83 30.30
CA GLU A 95 -10.33 4.20 30.50
C GLU A 95 -10.12 4.85 31.87
N ARG A 96 -11.10 5.61 32.36
CA ARG A 96 -11.04 6.26 33.67
C ARG A 96 -12.44 6.39 34.27
N GLY A 97 -12.60 5.95 35.52
CA GLY A 97 -13.84 6.09 36.28
C GLY A 97 -13.63 6.88 37.58
N ARG A 98 -14.58 7.74 37.94
CA ARG A 98 -14.64 8.43 39.23
C ARG A 98 -16.07 8.42 39.74
N LYS A 99 -16.26 8.17 41.03
CA LYS A 99 -17.58 8.16 41.67
C LYS A 99 -17.53 9.00 42.95
N ARG A 100 -18.59 9.76 43.18
CA ARG A 100 -18.79 10.55 44.41
C ARG A 100 -20.00 10.01 45.16
N SER A 101 -19.97 10.14 46.48
CA SER A 101 -21.13 9.84 47.33
C SER A 101 -22.14 10.99 47.23
N LYS A 102 -23.44 10.66 47.21
CA LYS A 102 -24.50 11.67 47.27
C LYS A 102 -24.39 12.44 48.61
N GLY A 103 -24.49 13.77 48.57
CA GLY A 103 -24.31 14.65 49.73
C GLY A 103 -22.85 15.01 50.08
N SER A 104 -21.85 14.48 49.36
CA SER A 104 -20.43 14.82 49.57
C SER A 104 -20.00 16.25 49.20
N LEU A 105 -20.81 17.01 48.46
CA LEU A 105 -20.49 18.37 48.03
C LEU A 105 -21.41 19.37 48.73
N LYS A 106 -20.83 20.39 49.37
CA LYS A 106 -21.57 21.48 50.03
C LYS A 106 -22.09 22.51 49.03
N GLU A 107 -21.30 22.79 48.00
CA GLU A 107 -21.64 23.63 46.85
C GLU A 107 -21.13 22.95 45.58
N TYR A 108 -21.90 23.02 44.49
CA TYR A 108 -21.53 22.38 43.22
C TYR A 108 -22.19 23.08 42.03
N LYS A 109 -21.53 23.02 40.87
CA LYS A 109 -22.10 23.49 39.60
C LYS A 109 -23.14 22.49 39.07
N ASN A 110 -24.05 22.96 38.22
CA ASN A 110 -25.13 22.13 37.68
C ASN A 110 -24.63 20.97 36.78
N ASP A 111 -23.42 21.08 36.23
CA ASP A 111 -22.75 20.07 35.40
C ASP A 111 -21.78 19.17 36.17
N GLU A 112 -21.73 19.30 37.51
CA GLU A 112 -20.88 18.46 38.37
C GLU A 112 -21.34 16.99 38.33
N TYR A 113 -20.41 16.06 38.47
CA TYR A 113 -20.69 14.63 38.30
C TYR A 113 -20.91 13.90 39.64
N LEU A 114 -21.94 13.07 39.69
CA LEU A 114 -22.05 11.98 40.67
C LEU A 114 -21.17 10.79 40.25
N GLU A 115 -21.17 10.50 38.96
CA GLU A 115 -20.34 9.46 38.35
C GLU A 115 -19.78 9.97 37.02
N TYR A 116 -18.48 9.77 36.84
CA TYR A 116 -17.74 10.14 35.64
C TYR A 116 -17.11 8.88 35.06
N ARG A 117 -17.32 8.66 33.77
CA ARG A 117 -16.67 7.58 33.01
C ARG A 117 -16.15 8.12 31.69
N LEU A 118 -14.86 7.96 31.46
CA LEU A 118 -14.22 8.19 30.17
C LEU A 118 -14.23 6.88 29.39
N TYR A 119 -14.92 6.88 28.26
CA TYR A 119 -15.01 5.75 27.35
C TYR A 119 -14.06 5.96 26.18
N TRP A 120 -13.23 4.96 25.92
CA TRP A 120 -12.31 4.96 24.79
C TRP A 120 -12.62 3.80 23.85
N CYS A 121 -12.44 4.01 22.56
CA CYS A 121 -12.44 2.93 21.59
C CYS A 121 -11.48 1.79 22.03
N SER A 122 -11.80 0.54 21.75
CA SER A 122 -11.00 -0.63 22.16
C SER A 122 -9.54 -0.59 21.69
N PHE A 123 -9.27 0.16 20.63
CA PHE A 123 -7.93 0.36 20.08
C PHE A 123 -7.09 1.36 20.89
N GLY A 124 -7.69 2.04 21.88
CA GLY A 124 -7.01 2.90 22.85
C GLY A 124 -6.36 4.15 22.26
N PRO A 125 -5.94 5.13 23.08
CA PRO A 125 -5.18 6.30 22.61
C PRO A 125 -3.76 5.95 22.15
N GLU A 126 -3.31 4.77 22.54
CA GLU A 126 -1.95 4.29 22.43
C GLU A 126 -1.77 3.65 21.05
N ASN A 127 -0.90 4.24 20.24
CA ASN A 127 -0.44 3.62 19.01
C ASN A 127 0.77 2.76 19.35
N TYR A 128 0.68 1.44 19.21
CA TYR A 128 1.81 0.54 19.48
C TYR A 128 2.39 -0.10 18.22
N GLY A 129 1.94 0.32 17.04
CA GLY A 129 2.64 0.10 15.78
C GLY A 129 3.86 1.03 15.68
N GLU A 130 4.68 0.87 14.65
CA GLU A 130 5.93 1.62 14.55
C GLU A 130 5.73 3.14 14.57
N GLY A 131 6.48 3.79 15.45
CA GLY A 131 6.46 5.25 15.65
C GLY A 131 5.49 5.76 16.71
N GLY A 132 4.75 4.91 17.43
CA GLY A 132 3.83 5.36 18.48
C GLY A 132 4.48 5.56 19.86
N GLY A 133 4.25 6.72 20.49
CA GLY A 133 4.73 7.00 21.84
C GLY A 133 3.92 6.30 22.92
N ILE A 134 4.60 5.57 23.81
CA ILE A 134 4.02 4.92 25.00
C ILE A 134 3.76 5.98 26.08
N LEU A 135 2.56 6.00 26.65
CA LEU A 135 2.29 6.83 27.84
C LEU A 135 3.00 6.22 29.06
N PRO A 136 3.80 6.99 29.83
CA PRO A 136 4.65 6.45 30.90
C PRO A 136 3.90 5.71 32.03
N SER A 137 2.58 5.87 32.14
CA SER A 137 1.78 5.39 33.27
C SER A 137 1.39 3.90 33.22
N ARG A 138 1.65 3.16 32.13
CA ARG A 138 1.28 1.73 32.01
C ARG A 138 2.50 0.82 31.85
N ARG A 139 3.28 0.64 32.93
CA ARG A 139 4.27 -0.46 33.05
C ARG A 139 3.70 -1.75 33.67
N TYR A 140 2.39 -1.85 33.87
CA TYR A 140 1.78 -2.98 34.59
C TYR A 140 1.01 -3.91 33.66
N ARG A 141 1.57 -5.12 33.49
CA ARG A 141 0.97 -6.40 33.08
C ARG A 141 -0.31 -6.32 32.22
N LEU A 142 -0.17 -6.70 30.95
CA LEU A 142 -1.26 -7.23 30.11
C LEU A 142 -2.00 -8.33 30.89
N ASN A 143 -3.10 -7.98 31.54
CA ASN A 143 -3.88 -8.93 32.30
C ASN A 143 -4.79 -9.68 31.32
N THR A 144 -4.26 -10.79 30.78
CA THR A 144 -4.87 -11.66 29.75
C THR A 144 -6.21 -12.28 30.14
N ARG A 145 -6.75 -11.98 31.33
CA ARG A 145 -8.08 -12.43 31.78
C ARG A 145 -9.24 -11.56 31.30
N ASN A 146 -9.01 -10.29 30.96
CA ASN A 146 -10.02 -9.46 30.29
C ASN A 146 -9.56 -9.24 28.84
N ARG A 147 -10.20 -9.97 27.93
CA ARG A 147 -9.92 -10.01 26.49
C ARG A 147 -10.04 -8.62 25.85
N ALA A 148 -8.97 -7.83 25.82
CA ALA A 148 -8.73 -6.75 24.87
C ALA A 148 -7.29 -6.22 25.04
N ALA A 149 -6.30 -7.04 24.67
CA ALA A 149 -5.00 -6.58 24.21
C ALA A 149 -4.30 -7.77 23.58
N ARG A 150 -4.17 -7.78 22.25
CA ARG A 150 -3.29 -8.72 21.55
C ARG A 150 -2.45 -7.96 20.53
N PRO A 151 -1.17 -8.35 20.34
CA PRO A 151 -0.12 -7.44 19.91
C PRO A 151 -0.06 -7.17 18.39
N GLN A 152 -1.01 -7.69 17.59
CA GLN A 152 -0.85 -7.79 16.14
C GLN A 152 -1.60 -6.72 15.32
N SER A 153 -2.39 -5.83 15.95
CA SER A 153 -3.17 -4.78 15.24
C SER A 153 -3.16 -3.43 15.96
N MET A 154 -1.98 -2.82 16.11
CA MET A 154 -1.85 -1.64 16.97
C MET A 154 -1.67 -0.34 16.16
N ARG A 155 -2.77 0.36 15.83
CA ARG A 155 -2.75 1.69 15.18
C ARG A 155 -3.10 2.87 16.09
N GLY A 156 -3.69 2.61 17.27
CA GLY A 156 -4.26 3.64 18.15
C GLY A 156 -5.47 4.36 17.54
N CYS A 157 -6.42 4.77 18.37
CA CYS A 157 -7.65 5.46 17.99
C CYS A 157 -7.85 6.72 18.84
N THR A 158 -8.22 7.82 18.21
CA THR A 158 -8.55 9.09 18.87
C THR A 158 -10.00 9.14 19.33
N CYS A 159 -10.88 8.22 18.89
CA CYS A 159 -12.29 8.23 19.24
C CYS A 159 -12.53 7.95 20.73
N HIS A 160 -13.09 8.94 21.42
CA HIS A 160 -13.46 8.84 22.83
C HIS A 160 -14.53 9.86 23.22
N PHE A 161 -15.28 9.53 24.26
CA PHE A 161 -16.30 10.38 24.84
C PHE A 161 -16.39 10.16 26.35
N VAL A 162 -16.99 11.12 27.04
CA VAL A 162 -17.23 11.07 28.48
C VAL A 162 -18.72 10.94 28.73
N VAL A 163 -19.07 10.13 29.73
CA VAL A 163 -20.40 10.09 30.32
C VAL A 163 -20.31 10.62 31.75
N LYS A 164 -21.00 11.73 32.03
CA LYS A 164 -21.18 12.28 33.38
C LYS A 164 -22.63 12.05 33.82
N ARG A 165 -22.83 11.19 34.82
CA ARG A 165 -24.10 11.20 35.57
C ARG A 165 -24.13 12.43 36.46
N LEU A 166 -25.11 13.30 36.28
CA LEU A 166 -25.12 14.60 36.95
C LEU A 166 -25.40 14.47 38.44
N TYR A 167 -24.69 15.28 39.24
CA TYR A 167 -24.84 15.34 40.70
C TYR A 167 -26.17 15.96 41.10
N ALA A 168 -26.52 17.09 40.48
CA ALA A 168 -27.77 17.81 40.71
C ALA A 168 -29.00 17.05 40.18
N ARG A 169 -28.85 16.33 39.05
CA ARG A 169 -29.93 15.60 38.36
C ARG A 169 -29.53 14.15 38.05
N PRO A 170 -29.50 13.24 39.06
CA PRO A 170 -28.96 11.89 38.88
C PRO A 170 -29.74 10.98 37.90
N SER A 171 -30.92 11.39 37.44
CA SER A 171 -31.68 10.71 36.39
C SER A 171 -31.16 11.02 34.98
N LEU A 172 -30.23 11.97 34.83
CA LEU A 172 -29.68 12.39 33.55
C LEU A 172 -28.18 12.13 33.45
N ALA A 173 -27.73 11.94 32.20
CA ALA A 173 -26.34 11.84 31.80
C ALA A 173 -26.00 12.94 30.79
N LEU A 174 -24.93 13.66 31.07
CA LEU A 174 -24.29 14.54 30.11
C LEU A 174 -23.23 13.73 29.34
N LEU A 175 -23.41 13.63 28.04
CA LEU A 175 -22.45 13.08 27.09
C LEU A 175 -21.54 14.21 26.61
N ILE A 176 -20.24 13.99 26.59
CA ILE A 176 -19.25 14.94 26.07
C ILE A 176 -18.43 14.20 25.04
N TYR A 177 -18.51 14.60 23.77
CA TYR A 177 -17.74 13.94 22.71
C TYR A 177 -16.46 14.72 22.44
N ASN A 178 -15.31 14.13 22.73
CA ASN A 178 -14.02 14.79 22.58
C ASN A 178 -13.44 14.64 21.16
N ASP A 179 -13.52 13.44 20.59
CA ASP A 179 -13.26 13.22 19.17
C ASP A 179 -14.13 12.07 18.66
N ARG A 180 -14.92 12.32 17.61
CA ARG A 180 -15.83 11.34 16.99
C ARG A 180 -15.15 10.46 15.95
N ARG A 181 -13.97 10.86 15.49
CA ARG A 181 -13.29 10.21 14.37
C ARG A 181 -12.53 9.01 14.87
N HIS A 182 -12.75 7.87 14.23
CA HIS A 182 -11.96 6.67 14.43
C HIS A 182 -10.69 6.75 13.60
N VAL A 183 -9.80 7.66 13.98
CA VAL A 183 -8.49 7.85 13.34
C VAL A 183 -7.36 7.75 14.35
N ASN A 184 -6.18 7.35 13.92
CA ASN A 184 -4.98 7.46 14.72
C ASN A 184 -4.51 8.93 14.83
N LYS A 185 -3.47 9.18 15.61
CA LYS A 185 -2.90 10.54 15.78
C LYS A 185 -2.41 11.16 14.47
N SER A 186 -2.16 10.35 13.44
CA SER A 186 -1.74 10.78 12.10
C SER A 186 -2.92 11.00 11.14
N GLY A 187 -4.16 10.93 11.62
CA GLY A 187 -5.37 11.18 10.83
C GLY A 187 -5.83 10.02 9.94
N PHE A 188 -5.21 8.84 10.05
CA PHE A 188 -5.64 7.65 9.30
C PHE A 188 -6.67 6.86 10.07
N VAL A 189 -7.67 6.32 9.38
CA VAL A 189 -8.69 5.44 9.97
C VAL A 189 -8.03 4.32 10.79
N CYS A 190 -8.36 4.23 12.07
CA CYS A 190 -7.69 3.33 13.03
C CYS A 190 -8.14 1.88 12.83
N HIS A 191 -9.44 1.68 12.63
CA HIS A 191 -10.07 0.41 12.29
C HIS A 191 -11.26 0.71 11.37
N GLY A 192 -11.40 -0.08 10.31
CA GLY A 192 -12.59 -0.02 9.46
C GLY A 192 -13.67 -0.95 9.99
N PRO A 193 -14.71 -1.21 9.19
CA PRO A 193 -15.74 -2.24 9.45
C PRO A 193 -15.18 -3.68 9.59
N LEU A 194 -13.86 -3.81 9.56
CA LEU A 194 -13.10 -4.94 9.04
C LEU A 194 -11.76 -5.23 9.63
N ASP A 195 -11.46 -4.48 10.65
CA ASP A 195 -10.42 -4.93 11.53
C ASP A 195 -10.91 -6.23 12.20
N ARG A 196 -10.16 -7.32 12.03
CA ARG A 196 -10.47 -8.63 12.65
C ARG A 196 -10.53 -8.51 14.18
N ASP A 197 -9.90 -7.48 14.73
CA ASP A 197 -9.88 -7.17 16.16
C ASP A 197 -10.96 -6.15 16.58
N ALA A 198 -11.72 -5.57 15.64
CA ALA A 198 -12.93 -4.79 15.89
C ALA A 198 -14.13 -5.70 16.19
N ILE A 199 -14.08 -6.47 17.29
CA ILE A 199 -15.09 -7.47 17.62
C ILE A 199 -16.33 -6.81 18.27
N GLY A 200 -17.19 -6.21 17.45
CA GLY A 200 -18.59 -5.90 17.79
C GLY A 200 -19.56 -6.97 17.23
N PRO A 201 -20.73 -7.22 17.86
CA PRO A 201 -21.77 -8.12 17.32
C PRO A 201 -22.26 -7.73 15.91
N GLY A 202 -22.17 -6.44 15.56
CA GLY A 202 -22.54 -5.89 14.25
C GLY A 202 -21.43 -5.94 13.18
N ALA A 203 -20.15 -5.95 13.55
CA ALA A 203 -19.02 -6.03 12.60
C ALA A 203 -19.04 -7.34 11.77
N LYS A 204 -19.56 -8.42 12.37
CA LYS A 204 -19.79 -9.70 11.69
C LYS A 204 -20.90 -9.67 10.60
N LYS A 205 -21.63 -8.55 10.47
CA LYS A 205 -22.78 -8.40 9.57
C LYS A 205 -22.54 -7.38 8.45
N ILE A 206 -21.33 -6.83 8.31
CA ILE A 206 -20.99 -5.82 7.30
C ILE A 206 -20.17 -6.49 6.17
N PRO A 207 -20.53 -6.32 4.89
CA PRO A 207 -19.90 -6.99 3.74
C PRO A 207 -18.70 -6.28 3.14
N TYR A 208 -18.33 -5.10 3.64
CA TYR A 208 -16.97 -4.61 3.41
C TYR A 208 -16.08 -5.65 4.05
N ILE A 209 -15.13 -6.27 3.34
CA ILE A 209 -14.08 -7.14 3.91
C ILE A 209 -12.69 -6.51 3.86
N CYS A 210 -11.82 -6.87 4.84
CA CYS A 210 -10.47 -6.36 5.14
C CYS A 210 -9.70 -5.84 3.92
N SER A 211 -8.68 -5.01 4.15
CA SER A 211 -7.88 -4.42 3.06
C SER A 211 -7.46 -5.41 1.97
N GLU A 212 -7.26 -6.68 2.33
CA GLU A 212 -7.01 -7.79 1.42
C GLU A 212 -8.18 -8.10 0.47
N ILE A 213 -9.42 -8.20 0.95
CA ILE A 213 -10.59 -8.46 0.09
C ILE A 213 -10.99 -7.23 -0.69
N GLN A 214 -10.85 -6.02 -0.12
CA GLN A 214 -10.97 -4.80 -0.93
C GLN A 214 -9.95 -4.80 -2.07
N GLN A 215 -8.69 -5.13 -1.80
CA GLN A 215 -7.66 -5.24 -2.83
C GLN A 215 -8.00 -6.36 -3.83
N GLN A 216 -8.57 -7.48 -3.38
CA GLN A 216 -9.05 -8.54 -4.25
C GLN A 216 -10.11 -8.02 -5.22
N THR A 217 -11.18 -7.40 -4.71
CA THR A 217 -12.27 -6.84 -5.52
C THR A 217 -11.73 -5.82 -6.51
N MET A 218 -10.90 -4.87 -6.06
CA MET A 218 -10.31 -3.85 -6.93
C MET A 218 -9.42 -4.47 -8.01
N SER A 219 -8.56 -5.42 -7.64
CA SER A 219 -7.67 -6.08 -8.59
C SER A 219 -8.43 -6.81 -9.69
N MET A 220 -9.50 -7.54 -9.32
CA MET A 220 -10.32 -8.23 -10.31
C MET A 220 -11.03 -7.26 -11.27
N ILE A 221 -11.57 -6.15 -10.75
CA ILE A 221 -12.24 -5.13 -11.59
C ILE A 221 -11.24 -4.46 -12.54
N TYR A 222 -10.04 -4.09 -12.07
CA TYR A 222 -9.01 -3.48 -12.91
C TYR A 222 -8.51 -4.41 -14.03
N LEU A 223 -8.55 -5.72 -13.81
CA LEU A 223 -8.20 -6.72 -14.81
C LEU A 223 -9.36 -7.05 -15.78
N GLY A 224 -10.51 -6.36 -15.63
CA GLY A 224 -11.66 -6.54 -16.52
C GLY A 224 -12.48 -7.80 -16.25
N ILE A 225 -12.31 -8.43 -15.07
CA ILE A 225 -13.14 -9.59 -14.70
C ILE A 225 -14.59 -9.11 -14.56
N PRO A 226 -15.58 -9.84 -15.14
CA PRO A 226 -16.98 -9.45 -15.08
C PRO A 226 -17.48 -9.23 -13.65
N GLU A 227 -18.29 -8.21 -13.43
CA GLU A 227 -18.75 -7.80 -12.09
C GLU A 227 -19.52 -8.93 -11.38
N GLU A 228 -20.22 -9.78 -12.13
CA GLU A 228 -20.88 -10.98 -11.60
C GLU A 228 -19.89 -11.96 -10.95
N ASN A 229 -18.75 -12.20 -11.58
CA ASN A 229 -17.71 -13.10 -11.08
C ASN A 229 -16.98 -12.48 -9.88
N VAL A 230 -16.76 -11.16 -9.92
CA VAL A 230 -16.20 -10.40 -8.80
C VAL A 230 -17.12 -10.48 -7.59
N LEU A 231 -18.43 -10.33 -7.80
CA LEU A 231 -19.44 -10.41 -6.76
C LEU A 231 -19.52 -11.81 -6.14
N GLU A 232 -19.55 -12.86 -6.96
CA GLU A 232 -19.55 -14.24 -6.49
C GLU A 232 -18.35 -14.49 -5.56
N LYS A 233 -17.15 -14.10 -5.99
CA LYS A 233 -15.93 -14.27 -5.20
C LYS A 233 -15.89 -13.40 -3.94
N HIS A 234 -16.41 -12.18 -4.02
CA HIS A 234 -16.57 -11.33 -2.84
C HIS A 234 -17.52 -11.97 -1.81
N ILE A 235 -18.63 -12.55 -2.26
CA ILE A 235 -19.58 -13.29 -1.41
C ILE A 235 -18.93 -14.55 -0.81
N GLU A 236 -18.17 -15.34 -1.57
CA GLU A 236 -17.41 -16.47 -1.03
C GLU A 236 -16.47 -16.02 0.11
N GLY A 237 -15.77 -14.91 -0.09
CA GLY A 237 -14.93 -14.28 0.93
C GLY A 237 -15.74 -13.93 2.18
N ILE A 238 -16.90 -13.28 2.02
CA ILE A 238 -17.82 -12.96 3.12
C ILE A 238 -18.27 -14.21 3.86
N GLN A 239 -18.74 -15.22 3.14
CA GLN A 239 -19.28 -16.43 3.75
C GLN A 239 -18.22 -17.17 4.57
N ARG A 240 -16.96 -17.19 4.09
CA ARG A 240 -15.83 -17.80 4.81
C ARG A 240 -15.61 -17.20 6.20
N TYR A 241 -15.86 -15.89 6.39
CA TYR A 241 -15.60 -15.20 7.65
C TYR A 241 -16.86 -14.92 8.50
N CYS A 242 -18.01 -14.71 7.86
CA CYS A 242 -19.24 -14.20 8.50
C CYS A 242 -20.43 -15.18 8.41
N GLY A 243 -20.30 -16.29 7.68
CA GLY A 243 -21.42 -17.21 7.40
C GLY A 243 -22.41 -16.66 6.36
N SER A 244 -23.43 -17.44 6.00
CA SER A 244 -24.42 -17.04 4.99
C SER A 244 -25.49 -16.10 5.57
N ASN A 245 -25.71 -14.94 4.94
CA ASN A 245 -26.76 -14.00 5.33
C ASN A 245 -27.27 -13.21 4.10
N ALA A 246 -28.56 -13.32 3.79
CA ALA A 246 -29.18 -12.70 2.62
C ALA A 246 -29.05 -11.16 2.59
N LYS A 247 -29.07 -10.49 3.76
CA LYS A 247 -28.90 -9.04 3.88
C LYS A 247 -27.46 -8.60 3.54
N VAL A 248 -26.50 -9.47 3.84
CA VAL A 248 -25.07 -9.22 3.58
C VAL A 248 -24.74 -9.40 2.09
N ASN A 249 -25.39 -10.36 1.41
CA ASN A 249 -25.22 -10.56 -0.03
C ASN A 249 -25.74 -9.36 -0.86
N SER A 250 -26.86 -8.74 -0.46
CA SER A 250 -27.39 -7.54 -1.15
C SER A 250 -26.44 -6.35 -1.04
N LEU A 251 -25.90 -6.10 0.16
CA LEU A 251 -24.94 -5.04 0.43
C LEU A 251 -23.57 -5.31 -0.25
N ALA A 252 -23.17 -6.58 -0.39
CA ALA A 252 -21.99 -6.99 -1.16
C ALA A 252 -22.12 -6.64 -2.66
N SER A 253 -23.32 -6.86 -3.23
CA SER A 253 -23.64 -6.49 -4.60
C SER A 253 -23.54 -4.98 -4.82
N GLN A 254 -24.14 -4.19 -3.93
CA GLN A 254 -24.03 -2.72 -3.99
C GLN A 254 -22.59 -2.24 -3.89
N TYR A 255 -21.76 -2.88 -3.07
CA TYR A 255 -20.34 -2.54 -2.94
C TYR A 255 -19.56 -2.79 -4.23
N VAL A 256 -19.67 -3.98 -4.81
CA VAL A 256 -18.98 -4.33 -6.06
C VAL A 256 -19.43 -3.42 -7.20
N GLN A 257 -20.74 -3.17 -7.32
CA GLN A 257 -21.29 -2.23 -8.31
C GLN A 257 -20.76 -0.80 -8.11
N LYS A 258 -20.70 -0.32 -6.85
CA LYS A 258 -20.16 1.00 -6.54
C LYS A 258 -18.69 1.11 -6.91
N LEU A 259 -17.87 0.10 -6.58
CA LEU A 259 -16.46 0.06 -6.98
C LEU A 259 -16.30 -0.02 -8.49
N GLY A 260 -17.08 -0.86 -9.17
CA GLY A 260 -17.11 -0.97 -10.62
C GLY A 260 -17.42 0.38 -11.27
N MET A 261 -18.44 1.10 -10.77
CA MET A 261 -18.78 2.44 -11.23
C MET A 261 -17.65 3.46 -10.98
N ILE A 262 -17.02 3.45 -9.81
CA ILE A 262 -15.90 4.36 -9.50
C ILE A 262 -14.74 4.10 -10.45
N ILE A 263 -14.37 2.84 -10.66
CA ILE A 263 -13.25 2.47 -11.55
C ILE A 263 -13.57 2.83 -13.00
N LYS A 264 -14.76 2.50 -13.50
CA LYS A 264 -15.21 2.85 -14.86
C LYS A 264 -15.26 4.37 -15.12
N ARG A 265 -15.57 5.18 -14.09
CA ARG A 265 -15.59 6.64 -14.18
C ARG A 265 -14.25 7.29 -13.89
N SER A 266 -13.28 6.54 -13.35
CA SER A 266 -11.97 7.09 -13.03
C SER A 266 -11.17 7.30 -14.31
N THR A 267 -10.66 8.52 -14.50
CA THR A 267 -9.71 8.85 -15.56
C THR A 267 -8.33 8.96 -14.96
N HIS A 268 -7.31 8.57 -15.73
CA HIS A 268 -5.91 8.79 -15.36
C HIS A 268 -5.50 10.25 -15.59
N GLU A 269 -6.07 10.90 -16.62
CA GLU A 269 -5.95 12.34 -16.86
C GLU A 269 -6.87 13.09 -15.88
N LEU A 270 -6.32 13.47 -14.72
CA LEU A 270 -7.04 14.26 -13.71
C LEU A 270 -7.05 15.75 -14.04
N ASP A 271 -6.09 16.19 -14.86
CA ASP A 271 -5.92 17.55 -15.35
C ASP A 271 -5.34 17.51 -16.77
N LEU A 272 -5.59 18.57 -17.57
CA LEU A 272 -4.99 18.72 -18.89
C LEU A 272 -3.46 18.83 -18.81
N ASP A 273 -2.93 19.47 -17.75
CA ASP A 273 -1.51 19.47 -17.41
C ASP A 273 -1.12 18.16 -16.70
N ASP A 274 -0.24 17.38 -17.34
CA ASP A 274 0.34 16.14 -16.81
C ASP A 274 0.99 16.35 -15.43
N GLN A 275 1.66 17.49 -15.20
CA GLN A 275 2.31 17.75 -13.91
C GLN A 275 1.27 18.05 -12.81
N ALA A 276 0.22 18.82 -13.11
CA ALA A 276 -0.90 19.03 -12.20
C ALA A 276 -1.65 17.74 -11.88
N SER A 277 -1.89 16.89 -12.89
CA SER A 277 -2.51 15.57 -12.73
C SER A 277 -1.71 14.69 -11.77
N ILE A 278 -0.38 14.66 -11.91
CA ILE A 278 0.51 13.95 -10.98
C ILE A 278 0.44 14.53 -9.57
N ARG A 279 0.46 15.86 -9.39
CA ARG A 279 0.32 16.48 -8.06
C ARG A 279 -0.99 16.07 -7.37
N MET A 280 -2.10 16.10 -8.11
CA MET A 280 -3.40 15.65 -7.61
C MET A 280 -3.39 14.16 -7.24
N TRP A 281 -2.76 13.32 -8.06
CA TRP A 281 -2.61 11.90 -7.76
C TRP A 281 -1.76 11.66 -6.51
N VAL A 282 -0.63 12.38 -6.36
CA VAL A 282 0.27 12.30 -5.20
C VAL A 282 -0.45 12.64 -3.91
N GLU A 283 -1.22 13.74 -3.92
CA GLU A 283 -1.99 14.15 -2.75
C GLU A 283 -3.04 13.11 -2.33
N ARG A 284 -3.66 12.43 -3.29
CA ARG A 284 -4.63 11.36 -3.05
C ARG A 284 -3.98 10.04 -2.60
N ASN A 285 -2.71 9.80 -2.95
CA ASN A 285 -2.06 8.49 -2.80
C ASN A 285 -0.79 8.52 -1.91
N LYS A 286 -0.70 9.45 -0.95
CA LYS A 286 0.47 9.61 -0.05
C LYS A 286 0.97 8.31 0.60
N LYS A 287 0.07 7.38 0.91
CA LYS A 287 0.42 6.08 1.51
C LYS A 287 1.24 5.20 0.57
N SER A 288 1.00 5.28 -0.73
CA SER A 288 1.68 4.47 -1.76
C SER A 288 2.95 5.13 -2.27
N ILE A 289 3.39 6.24 -1.66
CA ILE A 289 4.54 7.03 -2.09
C ILE A 289 5.60 6.96 -1.00
N PHE A 290 6.82 6.56 -1.38
CA PHE A 290 7.97 6.58 -0.47
C PHE A 290 8.91 7.75 -0.75
N PHE A 291 8.85 8.33 -1.95
CA PHE A 291 9.64 9.49 -2.32
C PHE A 291 8.90 10.33 -3.37
N TYR A 292 8.90 11.65 -3.21
CA TYR A 292 8.36 12.56 -4.22
C TYR A 292 9.16 13.86 -4.25
N GLN A 293 9.56 14.26 -5.45
CA GLN A 293 10.19 15.52 -5.75
C GLN A 293 9.59 16.07 -7.04
N ASP A 294 8.94 17.23 -6.94
CA ASP A 294 8.40 17.91 -8.12
C ASP A 294 9.52 18.58 -8.93
N THR A 295 9.27 18.79 -10.23
CA THR A 295 10.24 19.47 -11.11
C THR A 295 10.39 20.93 -10.70
N SER A 296 11.63 21.39 -10.56
CA SER A 296 11.96 22.81 -10.43
C SER A 296 13.20 23.14 -11.26
N GLU A 297 13.57 24.42 -11.36
CA GLU A 297 14.75 24.86 -12.12
C GLU A 297 16.05 24.15 -11.68
N THR A 298 16.13 23.75 -10.40
CA THR A 298 17.34 23.16 -9.81
C THR A 298 17.21 21.68 -9.48
N LYS A 299 16.00 21.10 -9.55
CA LYS A 299 15.74 19.72 -9.13
C LYS A 299 14.93 18.94 -10.17
N PRO A 300 15.36 17.72 -10.53
CA PRO A 300 14.62 16.89 -11.46
C PRO A 300 13.37 16.27 -10.81
N PHE A 301 12.38 15.95 -11.62
CA PHE A 301 11.23 15.14 -11.20
C PHE A 301 11.67 13.74 -10.73
N ILE A 302 11.16 13.32 -9.57
CA ILE A 302 11.33 11.95 -9.06
C ILE A 302 10.03 11.54 -8.36
N LEU A 303 9.45 10.42 -8.79
CA LEU A 303 8.31 9.81 -8.13
C LEU A 303 8.63 8.34 -7.78
N GLY A 304 8.70 8.05 -6.48
CA GLY A 304 8.90 6.73 -5.91
C GLY A 304 7.59 6.17 -5.35
N ILE A 305 7.08 5.12 -5.99
CA ILE A 305 5.84 4.43 -5.63
C ILE A 305 6.18 3.08 -4.99
N GLN A 306 5.59 2.83 -3.82
CA GLN A 306 5.56 1.55 -3.14
C GLN A 306 4.23 1.44 -2.38
N THR A 307 3.32 0.61 -2.88
CA THR A 307 2.06 0.30 -2.18
C THR A 307 2.34 -0.48 -0.90
N GLU A 308 1.33 -0.58 -0.02
CA GLU A 308 1.44 -1.40 1.18
C GLU A 308 1.76 -2.85 0.83
N TRP A 309 1.10 -3.42 -0.18
CA TRP A 309 1.37 -4.78 -0.62
C TRP A 309 2.82 -4.95 -1.10
N GLN A 310 3.33 -3.99 -1.88
CA GLN A 310 4.71 -3.99 -2.37
C GLN A 310 5.73 -3.91 -1.23
N LEU A 311 5.48 -3.07 -0.22
CA LEU A 311 6.31 -2.99 0.98
C LEU A 311 6.34 -4.34 1.72
N GLN A 312 5.19 -4.97 1.91
CA GLN A 312 5.10 -6.29 2.54
C GLN A 312 5.85 -7.37 1.75
N GLN A 313 5.77 -7.34 0.41
CA GLN A 313 6.54 -8.27 -0.43
C GLN A 313 8.04 -8.02 -0.33
N MET A 314 8.48 -6.75 -0.27
CA MET A 314 9.88 -6.38 -0.09
C MET A 314 10.43 -6.87 1.26
N ILE A 315 9.66 -6.72 2.33
CA ILE A 315 10.04 -7.22 3.66
C ILE A 315 10.14 -8.73 3.63
N ARG A 316 9.09 -9.41 3.14
CA ARG A 316 8.99 -10.88 3.15
C ARG A 316 10.04 -11.56 2.29
N PHE A 317 10.23 -11.09 1.05
CA PHE A 317 11.04 -11.78 0.04
C PHE A 317 12.38 -11.10 -0.25
N GLY A 318 12.56 -9.85 0.18
CA GLY A 318 13.85 -9.15 0.10
C GLY A 318 14.77 -9.40 1.29
N HIS A 319 14.24 -9.83 2.44
CA HIS A 319 15.04 -10.07 3.63
C HIS A 319 16.03 -11.24 3.42
N ARG A 320 17.32 -10.96 3.59
CA ARG A 320 18.45 -11.88 3.36
C ARG A 320 18.40 -12.54 1.98
N SER A 321 17.91 -11.79 1.00
CA SER A 321 17.68 -12.24 -0.36
C SER A 321 18.34 -11.28 -1.36
N LEU A 322 18.13 -11.53 -2.65
CA LEU A 322 18.55 -10.62 -3.72
C LEU A 322 17.40 -9.69 -4.13
N ILE A 323 17.76 -8.45 -4.46
CA ILE A 323 16.88 -7.50 -5.15
C ILE A 323 17.43 -7.29 -6.55
N ALA A 324 16.58 -7.43 -7.57
CA ALA A 324 16.95 -6.99 -8.92
C ALA A 324 16.52 -5.54 -9.11
N THR A 325 17.42 -4.71 -9.63
CA THR A 325 17.10 -3.39 -10.15
C THR A 325 17.10 -3.48 -11.65
N ASP A 326 15.94 -3.16 -12.21
CA ASP A 326 15.77 -3.06 -13.64
C ASP A 326 15.43 -1.62 -14.00
N SER A 327 16.15 -1.10 -14.99
CA SER A 327 15.93 0.25 -15.47
C SER A 327 15.54 0.20 -16.93
N THR A 328 14.39 0.78 -17.27
CA THR A 328 13.94 0.93 -18.66
C THR A 328 14.68 2.05 -19.42
N PHE A 329 15.88 2.45 -18.98
CA PHE A 329 16.75 3.40 -19.68
C PHE A 329 17.02 2.90 -21.11
N GLY A 330 16.28 3.42 -22.08
CA GLY A 330 16.31 2.95 -23.48
C GLY A 330 14.93 2.79 -24.12
N ILE A 331 13.85 2.74 -23.33
CA ILE A 331 12.49 2.91 -23.87
C ILE A 331 12.32 4.38 -24.30
N LYS A 332 12.59 4.66 -25.59
CA LYS A 332 12.48 6.01 -26.17
C LYS A 332 11.06 6.60 -26.14
N ARG A 333 10.05 5.78 -25.84
CA ARG A 333 8.63 6.17 -25.91
C ARG A 333 8.10 6.81 -24.62
N LEU A 334 8.73 6.57 -23.47
CA LEU A 334 8.29 7.15 -22.20
C LEU A 334 8.87 8.56 -22.00
N LYS A 335 8.05 9.50 -21.48
CA LYS A 335 8.54 10.84 -21.11
C LYS A 335 9.61 10.77 -20.03
N TYR A 336 9.48 9.90 -19.03
CA TYR A 336 10.50 9.64 -18.02
C TYR A 336 10.84 8.14 -17.97
N PRO A 337 12.13 7.78 -17.84
CA PRO A 337 12.53 6.40 -17.55
C PRO A 337 11.87 5.87 -16.28
N LEU A 338 11.54 4.58 -16.30
CA LEU A 338 11.06 3.80 -15.16
C LEU A 338 12.18 2.88 -14.66
N CYS A 339 12.53 2.99 -13.39
CA CYS A 339 13.31 2.00 -12.65
C CYS A 339 12.35 1.17 -11.78
N THR A 340 12.48 -0.14 -11.83
CA THR A 340 11.70 -1.11 -11.04
C THR A 340 12.64 -1.89 -10.14
N LEU A 341 12.27 -2.00 -8.87
CA LEU A 341 12.90 -2.96 -7.97
C LEU A 341 12.04 -4.22 -7.89
N LEU A 342 12.68 -5.38 -8.02
CA LEU A 342 12.07 -6.69 -8.04
C LEU A 342 12.64 -7.56 -6.91
N VAL A 343 11.77 -8.31 -6.24
CA VAL A 343 12.16 -9.42 -5.35
C VAL A 343 11.67 -10.73 -5.96
N PHE A 344 12.20 -11.86 -5.48
CA PHE A 344 11.82 -13.18 -5.95
C PHE A 344 11.04 -13.91 -4.85
N ASP A 345 9.83 -14.36 -5.17
CA ASP A 345 9.03 -15.13 -4.23
C ASP A 345 9.59 -16.55 -4.02
N SER A 346 8.95 -17.34 -3.15
CA SER A 346 9.37 -18.72 -2.90
C SER A 346 9.30 -19.65 -4.11
N ARG A 347 8.58 -19.25 -5.17
CA ARG A 347 8.45 -19.96 -6.44
C ARG A 347 9.35 -19.38 -7.55
N GLN A 348 10.22 -18.43 -7.22
CA GLN A 348 11.13 -17.76 -8.14
C GLN A 348 10.46 -16.80 -9.14
N HIS A 349 9.24 -16.35 -8.85
CA HIS A 349 8.61 -15.29 -9.63
C HIS A 349 9.12 -13.92 -9.21
N ALA A 350 9.39 -13.05 -10.19
CA ALA A 350 9.77 -11.68 -9.93
C ALA A 350 8.52 -10.84 -9.56
N LEU A 351 8.55 -10.19 -8.40
CA LEU A 351 7.50 -9.32 -7.89
C LEU A 351 7.99 -7.86 -7.86
N PRO A 352 7.28 -6.90 -8.49
CA PRO A 352 7.63 -5.49 -8.42
C PRO A 352 7.33 -4.92 -7.05
N VAL A 353 8.37 -4.49 -6.33
CA VAL A 353 8.29 -3.97 -4.96
C VAL A 353 8.48 -2.47 -4.84
N ALA A 354 8.96 -1.82 -5.90
CA ALA A 354 8.98 -0.37 -6.01
C ALA A 354 9.08 0.06 -7.47
N TRP A 355 8.51 1.21 -7.78
CA TRP A 355 8.68 1.90 -9.06
C TRP A 355 9.22 3.30 -8.83
N ILE A 356 10.21 3.69 -9.63
CA ILE A 356 10.84 5.00 -9.58
C ILE A 356 10.78 5.60 -10.97
N ILE A 357 10.04 6.69 -11.12
CA ILE A 357 9.89 7.42 -12.38
C ILE A 357 10.76 8.66 -12.29
N THR A 358 11.86 8.70 -13.05
CA THR A 358 12.77 9.83 -13.09
C THR A 358 13.66 9.84 -14.33
N ARG A 359 14.07 11.04 -14.77
CA ARG A 359 15.13 11.24 -15.77
C ARG A 359 16.51 11.35 -15.14
N SER A 360 16.60 11.55 -13.83
CA SER A 360 17.89 11.75 -13.18
C SER A 360 18.62 10.43 -12.96
N ILE A 361 19.85 10.41 -13.44
CA ILE A 361 20.85 9.38 -13.11
C ILE A 361 21.94 9.94 -12.19
N ALA A 362 21.74 11.14 -11.62
CA ALA A 362 22.72 11.77 -10.76
C ALA A 362 22.82 10.99 -9.43
N LYS A 363 24.05 10.68 -9.00
CA LYS A 363 24.32 9.93 -7.78
C LYS A 363 23.57 10.46 -6.54
N PRO A 364 23.47 11.79 -6.29
CA PRO A 364 22.73 12.31 -5.14
C PRO A 364 21.23 12.00 -5.20
N ASP A 365 20.61 12.14 -6.38
CA ASP A 365 19.20 11.85 -6.57
C ASP A 365 18.90 10.36 -6.34
N VAL A 366 19.75 9.49 -6.90
CA VAL A 366 19.66 8.03 -6.71
C VAL A 366 19.79 7.67 -5.23
N SER A 367 20.78 8.25 -4.56
CA SER A 367 21.01 8.03 -3.13
C SER A 367 19.83 8.49 -2.27
N ASN A 368 19.19 9.61 -2.62
CA ASN A 368 18.09 10.18 -1.85
C ASN A 368 16.86 9.26 -1.85
N TRP A 369 16.42 8.79 -3.03
CA TRP A 369 15.27 7.91 -3.08
C TRP A 369 15.60 6.51 -2.56
N MET A 370 16.82 5.99 -2.73
CA MET A 370 17.22 4.70 -2.14
C MET A 370 17.21 4.76 -0.61
N LYS A 371 17.71 5.85 -0.02
CA LYS A 371 17.66 6.07 1.44
C LYS A 371 16.23 6.18 1.95
N ALA A 372 15.35 6.87 1.21
CA ALA A 372 13.93 6.97 1.57
C ALA A 372 13.24 5.60 1.51
N LEU A 373 13.52 4.80 0.48
CA LEU A 373 13.00 3.44 0.36
C LEU A 373 13.48 2.55 1.51
N LEU A 374 14.80 2.52 1.76
CA LEU A 374 15.36 1.72 2.86
C LEU A 374 14.82 2.19 4.21
N GLY A 375 14.72 3.51 4.43
CA GLY A 375 14.13 4.09 5.62
C GLY A 375 12.68 3.63 5.84
N ARG A 376 11.88 3.54 4.77
CA ARG A 376 10.52 3.02 4.82
C ARG A 376 10.46 1.53 5.19
N VAL A 377 11.40 0.72 4.68
CA VAL A 377 11.48 -0.72 5.01
C VAL A 377 11.96 -0.95 6.44
N ILE A 378 13.02 -0.27 6.86
CA ILE A 378 13.58 -0.36 8.23
C ILE A 378 12.60 0.17 9.26
N ALA A 379 11.76 1.15 8.89
CA ALA A 379 10.69 1.64 9.74
C ALA A 379 9.59 0.59 9.99
N VAL A 380 9.54 -0.50 9.20
CA VAL A 380 8.62 -1.65 9.35
C VAL A 380 9.29 -2.92 9.88
N ASP A 381 10.56 -3.11 9.57
CA ASP A 381 11.36 -4.19 10.12
C ASP A 381 12.81 -3.69 10.34
N PRO A 382 13.17 -3.28 11.57
CA PRO A 382 14.51 -2.82 11.89
C PRO A 382 15.60 -3.88 11.66
N GLY A 383 15.23 -5.16 11.62
CA GLY A 383 16.13 -6.27 11.34
C GLY A 383 16.39 -6.45 9.84
N TRP A 384 15.66 -5.76 8.97
CA TRP A 384 15.68 -6.02 7.54
C TRP A 384 17.05 -5.75 6.91
N LYS A 385 17.55 -6.71 6.13
CA LYS A 385 18.82 -6.65 5.41
C LYS A 385 18.69 -7.35 4.07
N VAL A 386 19.41 -6.87 3.08
CA VAL A 386 19.50 -7.48 1.74
C VAL A 386 20.88 -8.12 1.57
N ASN A 387 20.95 -9.28 0.92
CA ASN A 387 22.22 -9.98 0.69
C ASN A 387 22.95 -9.50 -0.57
N GLY A 388 22.24 -8.87 -1.51
CA GLY A 388 22.86 -8.26 -2.68
C GLY A 388 21.86 -7.70 -3.68
N PHE A 389 22.37 -6.93 -4.64
CA PHE A 389 21.59 -6.43 -5.77
C PHE A 389 22.05 -7.04 -7.08
N LEU A 390 21.10 -7.32 -7.98
CA LEU A 390 21.33 -7.66 -9.38
C LEU A 390 21.07 -6.42 -10.24
N VAL A 391 22.06 -5.98 -11.02
CA VAL A 391 22.01 -4.78 -11.87
C VAL A 391 22.25 -5.10 -13.35
N ASP A 392 21.50 -4.43 -14.22
CA ASP A 392 21.54 -4.66 -15.68
C ASP A 392 22.54 -3.78 -16.44
N ASP A 393 22.47 -2.44 -16.48
CA ASP A 393 23.53 -1.60 -17.10
C ASP A 393 23.83 -0.29 -16.34
N ALA A 394 23.31 -0.12 -15.14
CA ALA A 394 23.33 1.16 -14.45
C ALA A 394 24.59 1.36 -13.57
N ALA A 395 25.69 1.82 -14.17
CA ALA A 395 26.87 2.27 -13.40
C ALA A 395 26.50 3.32 -12.34
N ALA A 396 25.50 4.16 -12.63
CA ALA A 396 24.98 5.18 -11.74
C ALA A 396 24.32 4.63 -10.45
N GLU A 397 23.87 3.38 -10.44
CA GLU A 397 23.19 2.76 -9.30
C GLU A 397 24.16 2.01 -8.36
N ILE A 398 25.34 1.61 -8.85
CA ILE A 398 26.27 0.74 -8.11
C ILE A 398 26.73 1.39 -6.80
N ASP A 399 27.24 2.62 -6.87
CA ASP A 399 27.74 3.31 -5.67
C ASP A 399 26.61 3.64 -4.68
N PRO A 400 25.48 4.24 -5.10
CA PRO A 400 24.32 4.44 -4.22
C PRO A 400 23.84 3.18 -3.51
N ILE A 401 23.80 2.04 -4.22
CA ILE A 401 23.39 0.76 -3.62
C ILE A 401 24.36 0.35 -2.52
N ARG A 402 25.67 0.38 -2.80
CA ARG A 402 26.71 0.00 -1.83
C ARG A 402 26.70 0.90 -0.61
N GLU A 403 26.56 2.21 -0.81
CA GLU A 403 26.52 3.20 0.27
C GLU A 403 25.24 3.09 1.12
N THR A 404 24.10 2.76 0.50
CA THR A 404 22.80 2.75 1.20
C THR A 404 22.51 1.41 1.86
N PHE A 405 22.70 0.31 1.14
CA PHE A 405 22.31 -1.04 1.59
C PHE A 405 23.49 -1.85 2.15
N SER A 406 24.73 -1.38 1.97
CA SER A 406 25.94 -2.06 2.45
C SER A 406 26.03 -3.52 1.99
N CYS A 407 25.64 -3.79 0.75
CA CYS A 407 25.61 -5.14 0.17
C CYS A 407 26.40 -5.24 -1.15
N PRO A 408 26.79 -6.46 -1.56
CA PRO A 408 27.32 -6.73 -2.89
C PRO A 408 26.38 -6.30 -4.02
N VAL A 409 26.97 -5.89 -5.14
CA VAL A 409 26.27 -5.56 -6.39
C VAL A 409 26.80 -6.47 -7.48
N LEU A 410 25.90 -7.20 -8.13
CA LEU A 410 26.18 -8.26 -9.09
C LEU A 410 25.60 -7.87 -10.45
N PHE A 411 26.30 -8.24 -11.52
CA PHE A 411 25.75 -8.11 -12.87
C PHE A 411 24.82 -9.29 -13.15
N SER A 412 23.65 -9.01 -13.75
CA SER A 412 22.74 -10.06 -14.22
C SER A 412 23.45 -10.96 -15.25
N LEU A 413 23.16 -12.25 -15.24
CA LEU A 413 23.75 -13.20 -16.21
C LEU A 413 23.45 -12.78 -17.65
N TRP A 414 22.26 -12.24 -17.91
CA TRP A 414 21.92 -11.68 -19.20
C TRP A 414 22.86 -10.56 -19.64
N ARG A 415 23.16 -9.58 -18.76
CA ARG A 415 24.14 -8.51 -19.07
C ARG A 415 25.50 -9.09 -19.38
N VAL A 416 25.97 -10.03 -18.56
CA VAL A 416 27.27 -10.68 -18.75
C VAL A 416 27.34 -11.32 -20.13
N ARG A 417 26.36 -12.17 -20.47
CA ARG A 417 26.27 -12.85 -21.77
C ARG A 417 26.16 -11.88 -22.93
N ARG A 418 25.35 -10.82 -22.81
CA ARG A 418 25.20 -9.79 -23.84
C ARG A 418 26.49 -9.01 -24.07
N SER A 419 27.21 -8.67 -23.01
CA SER A 419 28.49 -7.96 -23.08
C SER A 419 29.58 -8.84 -23.71
N TRP A 420 29.63 -10.12 -23.36
CA TRP A 420 30.51 -11.09 -24.00
C TRP A 420 30.18 -11.22 -25.49
N LEU A 421 28.94 -11.52 -25.84
CA LEU A 421 28.52 -11.69 -27.23
C LEU A 421 28.83 -10.45 -28.09
N ARG A 422 28.51 -9.25 -27.60
CA ARG A 422 28.81 -7.98 -28.29
C ARG A 422 30.30 -7.83 -28.58
N ASN A 423 31.15 -8.20 -27.62
CA ASN A 423 32.59 -8.07 -27.80
C ASN A 423 33.20 -9.21 -28.61
N ILE A 424 32.63 -10.41 -28.58
CA ILE A 424 33.00 -11.52 -29.45
C ILE A 424 32.74 -11.13 -30.91
N VAL A 425 31.51 -10.69 -31.23
CA VAL A 425 31.14 -10.26 -32.58
C VAL A 425 31.98 -9.07 -33.06
N LYS A 426 32.32 -8.14 -32.15
CA LYS A 426 33.12 -6.95 -32.51
C LYS A 426 34.61 -7.24 -32.68
N LYS A 427 35.16 -8.24 -31.98
CA LYS A 427 36.62 -8.45 -31.87
C LYS A 427 37.12 -9.70 -32.55
N CYS A 428 36.25 -10.65 -32.89
CA CYS A 428 36.58 -11.88 -33.58
C CYS A 428 35.83 -11.91 -34.92
N CYS A 429 36.54 -12.11 -36.03
CA CYS A 429 35.92 -12.05 -37.37
C CYS A 429 35.35 -13.38 -37.85
N ASN A 430 35.88 -14.51 -37.37
CA ASN A 430 35.48 -15.86 -37.80
C ASN A 430 34.29 -16.37 -36.97
N ILE A 431 33.22 -16.82 -37.64
CA ILE A 431 31.95 -17.19 -36.99
C ILE A 431 32.03 -18.51 -36.20
N GLU A 432 32.83 -19.47 -36.65
CA GLU A 432 33.07 -20.72 -35.95
C GLU A 432 33.81 -20.47 -34.64
N VAL A 433 34.83 -19.61 -34.68
CA VAL A 433 35.59 -19.16 -33.50
C VAL A 433 34.69 -18.36 -32.56
N GLN A 434 33.83 -17.46 -33.07
CA GLN A 434 32.86 -16.75 -32.24
C GLN A 434 31.95 -17.73 -31.47
N ARG A 435 31.45 -18.76 -32.17
CA ARG A 435 30.59 -19.80 -31.58
C ARG A 435 31.32 -20.59 -30.50
N GLU A 436 32.56 -21.03 -30.77
CA GLU A 436 33.32 -21.83 -29.80
C GLU A 436 33.73 -21.01 -28.58
N ILE A 437 34.13 -19.74 -28.75
CA ILE A 437 34.38 -18.83 -27.60
C ILE A 437 33.13 -18.71 -26.73
N PHE A 438 31.96 -18.48 -27.35
CA PHE A 438 30.72 -18.33 -26.61
C PHE A 438 30.31 -19.60 -25.87
N LYS A 439 30.56 -20.77 -26.48
CA LYS A 439 30.34 -22.09 -25.85
C LYS A 439 31.27 -22.29 -24.65
N ARG A 440 32.58 -22.05 -24.80
CA ARG A 440 33.56 -22.16 -23.70
C ARG A 440 33.25 -21.21 -22.54
N LEU A 441 32.80 -19.99 -22.82
CA LEU A 441 32.31 -19.07 -21.78
C LEU A 441 31.08 -19.61 -21.04
N GLY A 442 30.20 -20.33 -21.75
CA GLY A 442 29.10 -21.07 -21.13
C GLY A 442 29.61 -22.14 -20.16
N GLU A 443 30.60 -22.94 -20.58
CA GLU A 443 31.23 -23.96 -19.73
C GLU A 443 31.84 -23.36 -18.45
N VAL A 444 32.50 -22.20 -18.54
CA VAL A 444 33.01 -21.48 -17.36
C VAL A 444 31.88 -21.14 -16.39
N VAL A 445 30.74 -20.66 -16.87
CA VAL A 445 29.58 -20.37 -16.03
C VAL A 445 29.02 -21.67 -15.43
N TYR A 446 28.73 -22.69 -16.23
CA TYR A 446 28.12 -23.93 -15.75
C TYR A 446 29.04 -24.79 -14.87
N SER A 447 30.36 -24.59 -14.94
CA SER A 447 31.35 -25.33 -14.13
C SER A 447 31.08 -25.25 -12.62
N ILE A 448 30.48 -24.15 -12.14
CA ILE A 448 30.20 -23.98 -10.70
C ILE A 448 29.12 -24.93 -10.17
N TRP A 449 28.25 -25.45 -11.03
CA TRP A 449 27.26 -26.50 -10.71
C TRP A 449 27.80 -27.91 -10.98
N GLY A 450 28.76 -28.06 -11.89
CA GLY A 450 29.36 -29.34 -12.28
C GLY A 450 30.51 -29.84 -11.40
N GLY A 451 30.92 -29.08 -10.38
CA GLY A 451 32.06 -29.43 -9.51
C GLY A 451 33.44 -29.30 -10.20
N VAL A 452 33.47 -28.80 -11.44
CA VAL A 452 34.69 -28.56 -12.21
C VAL A 452 35.31 -27.24 -11.77
N ASN A 453 36.64 -27.21 -11.67
CA ASN A 453 37.36 -26.00 -11.29
C ASN A 453 37.26 -24.94 -12.42
N TYR A 454 36.51 -23.86 -12.17
CA TYR A 454 36.34 -22.76 -13.14
C TYR A 454 37.68 -22.14 -13.58
N VAL A 455 38.73 -22.22 -12.74
CA VAL A 455 40.07 -21.72 -13.06
C VAL A 455 40.65 -22.48 -14.24
N VAL A 456 40.46 -23.81 -14.30
CA VAL A 456 40.91 -24.65 -15.42
C VAL A 456 40.18 -24.25 -16.70
N ALA A 457 38.85 -24.10 -16.64
CA ALA A 457 38.05 -23.64 -17.79
C ALA A 457 38.45 -22.23 -18.27
N LEU A 458 38.89 -21.36 -17.36
CA LEU A 458 39.36 -20.00 -17.67
C LEU A 458 40.76 -20.01 -18.34
N GLU A 459 41.64 -20.89 -17.87
CA GLU A 459 42.96 -21.13 -18.45
C GLU A 459 42.82 -21.72 -19.86
N GLU A 460 42.00 -22.75 -20.03
CA GLU A 460 41.66 -23.33 -21.33
C GLU A 460 41.09 -22.29 -22.29
N LEU A 461 40.11 -21.49 -21.87
CA LEU A 461 39.56 -20.40 -22.69
C LEU A 461 40.65 -19.42 -23.16
N THR A 462 41.60 -19.10 -22.28
CA THR A 462 42.67 -18.16 -22.58
C THR A 462 43.70 -18.76 -23.54
N GLN A 463 43.97 -20.06 -23.42
CA GLN A 463 44.95 -20.79 -24.20
C GLN A 463 44.42 -21.16 -25.59
N ASP A 464 43.21 -21.72 -25.66
CA ASP A 464 42.56 -22.17 -26.91
C ASP A 464 42.30 -21.01 -27.88
N PHE A 465 42.12 -19.80 -27.36
CA PHE A 465 41.84 -18.60 -28.16
C PHE A 465 42.92 -17.54 -28.07
N VAL A 466 44.16 -17.92 -27.77
CA VAL A 466 45.30 -16.99 -27.67
C VAL A 466 45.47 -16.13 -28.94
N ASP A 467 45.15 -16.69 -30.11
CA ASP A 467 45.21 -16.00 -31.41
C ASP A 467 44.13 -14.91 -31.56
N GLN A 468 43.05 -14.98 -30.76
CA GLN A 468 42.00 -13.96 -30.70
C GLN A 468 42.38 -12.85 -29.72
N THR A 469 43.57 -12.30 -29.92
CA THR A 469 44.27 -11.37 -29.01
C THR A 469 43.40 -10.22 -28.51
N ALA A 470 42.64 -9.57 -29.40
CA ALA A 470 41.76 -8.45 -29.03
C ALA A 470 40.65 -8.86 -28.04
N PHE A 471 40.06 -10.04 -28.22
CA PHE A 471 39.04 -10.56 -27.31
C PHE A 471 39.65 -10.99 -25.98
N VAL A 472 40.75 -11.76 -26.01
CA VAL A 472 41.42 -12.23 -24.78
C VAL A 472 41.89 -11.07 -23.92
N GLN A 473 42.49 -10.02 -24.50
CA GLN A 473 42.88 -8.82 -23.77
C GLN A 473 41.67 -8.12 -23.11
N TYR A 474 40.57 -7.98 -23.85
CA TYR A 474 39.33 -7.42 -23.31
C TYR A 474 38.80 -8.24 -22.13
N PHE A 475 38.76 -9.57 -22.29
CA PHE A 475 38.21 -10.47 -21.30
C PHE A 475 39.06 -10.47 -20.02
N LYS A 476 40.40 -10.53 -20.16
CA LYS A 476 41.35 -10.38 -19.05
C LYS A 476 41.21 -9.06 -18.31
N ALA A 477 41.11 -7.94 -19.03
CA ALA A 477 41.01 -6.62 -18.39
C ALA A 477 39.66 -6.40 -17.68
N THR A 478 38.57 -6.92 -18.26
CA THR A 478 37.21 -6.56 -17.82
C THR A 478 36.60 -7.57 -16.86
N TRP A 479 36.78 -8.86 -17.12
CA TRP A 479 36.02 -9.93 -16.49
C TRP A 479 36.83 -10.73 -15.48
N VAL A 480 38.08 -11.06 -15.76
CA VAL A 480 38.94 -11.82 -14.83
C VAL A 480 38.98 -11.20 -13.42
N PRO A 481 39.08 -9.86 -13.21
CA PRO A 481 39.10 -9.28 -11.88
C PRO A 481 37.79 -9.42 -11.09
N LYS A 482 36.68 -9.74 -11.77
CA LYS A 482 35.32 -9.77 -11.19
C LYS A 482 34.68 -11.15 -11.24
N ILE A 483 35.24 -12.08 -12.02
CA ILE A 483 34.60 -13.36 -12.35
C ILE A 483 34.49 -14.27 -11.13
N GLU A 484 35.52 -14.34 -10.29
CA GLU A 484 35.51 -15.17 -9.08
C GLU A 484 34.44 -14.72 -8.09
N MET A 485 34.40 -13.43 -7.76
CA MET A 485 33.36 -12.86 -6.88
C MET A 485 31.97 -13.15 -7.43
N TRP A 486 31.78 -12.94 -8.74
CA TRP A 486 30.50 -13.16 -9.41
C TRP A 486 30.08 -14.64 -9.38
N LEU A 487 30.95 -15.57 -9.77
CA LEU A 487 30.72 -17.00 -9.77
C LEU A 487 30.47 -17.57 -8.36
N THR A 488 31.27 -17.17 -7.37
CA THR A 488 31.06 -17.55 -5.96
C THR A 488 29.69 -17.09 -5.47
N THR A 489 29.29 -15.87 -5.83
CA THR A 489 27.99 -15.35 -5.41
C THR A 489 26.84 -16.11 -6.06
N MET A 490 26.93 -16.41 -7.37
CA MET A 490 25.96 -17.26 -8.07
C MET A 490 25.80 -18.65 -7.43
N LYS A 491 26.90 -19.24 -6.95
CA LYS A 491 26.88 -20.53 -6.25
C LYS A 491 26.19 -20.43 -4.88
N THR A 492 26.42 -19.35 -4.14
CA THR A 492 25.89 -19.19 -2.76
C THR A 492 24.47 -18.64 -2.70
N LEU A 493 24.02 -17.91 -3.74
CA LEU A 493 22.70 -17.31 -3.82
C LEU A 493 22.03 -17.81 -5.10
N PRO A 494 21.19 -18.88 -5.00
CA PRO A 494 20.55 -19.51 -6.16
C PRO A 494 19.78 -18.54 -7.07
N LEU A 495 19.40 -17.38 -6.53
CA LEU A 495 18.71 -16.27 -7.20
C LEU A 495 19.58 -15.46 -8.17
N ALA A 496 20.89 -15.71 -8.29
CA ALA A 496 21.75 -15.00 -9.25
C ALA A 496 21.96 -15.77 -10.56
N SER A 497 21.09 -16.75 -10.86
CA SER A 497 21.20 -17.69 -11.97
C SER A 497 20.44 -17.28 -13.25
N GLN A 498 20.41 -18.17 -14.24
CA GLN A 498 19.65 -18.01 -15.48
C GLN A 498 18.14 -17.86 -15.23
N GLU A 499 17.63 -18.54 -14.20
CA GLU A 499 16.23 -18.51 -13.78
C GLU A 499 15.81 -17.10 -13.35
N ALA A 500 16.65 -16.40 -12.58
CA ALA A 500 16.37 -15.02 -12.18
C ALA A 500 16.38 -14.05 -13.36
N SER A 501 17.27 -14.26 -14.34
CA SER A 501 17.24 -13.51 -15.60
C SER A 501 15.94 -13.76 -16.37
N GLY A 502 15.48 -15.01 -16.40
CA GLY A 502 14.19 -15.39 -17.01
C GLY A 502 12.99 -14.78 -16.31
N ALA A 503 13.01 -14.66 -14.97
CA ALA A 503 11.96 -14.04 -14.18
C ALA A 503 11.91 -12.51 -14.36
N ILE A 504 13.06 -11.84 -14.44
CA ILE A 504 13.16 -10.41 -14.78
C ILE A 504 12.63 -10.17 -16.20
N GLU A 505 12.98 -11.02 -17.17
CA GLU A 505 12.45 -10.89 -18.54
C GLU A 505 10.94 -11.15 -18.59
N ALA A 506 10.41 -12.06 -17.77
CA ALA A 506 8.97 -12.27 -17.67
C ALA A 506 8.25 -10.99 -17.16
N TYR A 507 8.83 -10.29 -16.18
CA TYR A 507 8.35 -8.97 -15.77
C TYR A 507 8.39 -7.98 -16.93
N HIS A 508 9.48 -7.92 -17.69
CA HIS A 508 9.60 -7.06 -18.86
C HIS A 508 8.52 -7.31 -19.90
N VAL A 509 8.31 -8.57 -20.27
CA VAL A 509 7.27 -8.94 -21.23
C VAL A 509 5.91 -8.47 -20.73
N LYS A 510 5.57 -8.73 -19.47
CA LYS A 510 4.30 -8.31 -18.86
C LYS A 510 4.14 -6.79 -18.83
N LEU A 511 5.20 -6.07 -18.43
CA LEU A 511 5.23 -4.60 -18.44
C LEU A 511 5.04 -4.06 -19.85
N LYS A 512 5.79 -4.57 -20.84
CA LYS A 512 5.70 -4.14 -22.25
C LYS A 512 4.31 -4.39 -22.82
N VAL A 513 3.69 -5.55 -22.55
CA VAL A 513 2.33 -5.85 -23.00
C VAL A 513 1.32 -4.85 -22.42
N LYS A 514 1.45 -4.48 -21.14
CA LYS A 514 0.56 -3.50 -20.51
C LYS A 514 0.83 -2.05 -20.96
N LEU A 515 2.07 -1.73 -21.32
CA LEU A 515 2.44 -0.39 -21.78
C LEU A 515 2.23 -0.17 -23.29
N TYR A 516 2.34 -1.19 -24.12
CA TYR A 516 2.34 -1.05 -25.59
C TYR A 516 1.09 -1.61 -26.27
N ASP A 517 -0.06 -1.51 -25.61
CA ASP A 517 -1.32 -1.60 -26.33
C ASP A 517 -1.36 -0.48 -27.40
N ASP A 518 -1.49 -0.86 -28.68
CA ASP A 518 -1.32 0.00 -29.85
C ASP A 518 -2.26 1.23 -29.84
N SER A 519 -3.35 1.17 -29.06
CA SER A 519 -4.36 2.21 -28.92
C SER A 519 -3.90 3.49 -28.19
N HIS A 520 -2.74 3.48 -27.49
CA HIS A 520 -2.37 4.55 -26.55
C HIS A 520 -0.97 5.17 -26.75
N LEU A 521 -0.40 5.10 -27.96
CA LEU A 521 0.96 5.59 -28.24
C LEU A 521 1.23 7.06 -27.85
N GLY A 522 0.22 7.94 -27.92
CA GLY A 522 0.32 9.34 -27.47
C GLY A 522 0.36 9.50 -25.94
N ALA A 523 -0.26 8.58 -25.20
CA ALA A 523 -0.34 8.59 -23.74
C ALA A 523 0.97 8.15 -23.06
N LEU A 524 1.88 7.49 -23.79
CA LEU A 524 3.23 7.15 -23.31
C LEU A 524 4.06 8.39 -22.94
N GLN A 525 3.66 9.57 -23.43
CA GLN A 525 4.27 10.84 -23.04
C GLN A 525 3.71 11.44 -21.76
N ARG A 526 2.58 10.94 -21.22
CA ARG A 526 2.06 11.41 -19.93
C ARG A 526 2.51 10.51 -18.80
N VAL A 527 2.93 11.12 -17.69
CA VAL A 527 3.36 10.39 -16.50
C VAL A 527 2.16 9.84 -15.74
N ASP A 528 1.05 10.57 -15.70
CA ASP A 528 -0.17 10.13 -15.02
C ASP A 528 -0.74 8.83 -15.60
N TRP A 529 -0.68 8.65 -16.91
CA TRP A 529 -1.01 7.40 -17.59
C TRP A 529 -0.09 6.26 -17.16
N LEU A 530 1.23 6.48 -17.12
CA LEU A 530 2.19 5.48 -16.65
C LEU A 530 1.90 5.08 -15.20
N VAL A 531 1.68 6.06 -14.32
CA VAL A 531 1.34 5.83 -12.91
C VAL A 531 0.04 5.02 -12.80
N HIS A 532 -0.98 5.35 -13.59
CA HIS A 532 -2.22 4.59 -13.64
C HIS A 532 -1.95 3.14 -14.04
N LYS A 533 -1.32 2.88 -15.20
CA LYS A 533 -1.01 1.52 -15.67
C LYS A 533 -0.23 0.69 -14.65
N LEU A 534 0.76 1.29 -13.98
CA LEU A 534 1.53 0.62 -12.95
C LEU A 534 0.67 0.27 -11.73
N THR A 535 -0.12 1.22 -11.23
CA THR A 535 -0.83 1.08 -9.94
C THR A 535 -2.19 0.41 -10.05
N THR A 536 -2.81 0.36 -11.23
CA THR A 536 -4.11 -0.29 -11.46
C THR A 536 -3.96 -1.63 -12.15
N GLU A 537 -3.34 -1.71 -13.33
CA GLU A 537 -3.29 -2.95 -14.11
C GLU A 537 -2.13 -3.84 -13.70
N LEU A 538 -0.90 -3.31 -13.70
CA LEU A 538 0.29 -4.10 -13.43
C LEU A 538 0.29 -4.57 -11.97
N HIS A 539 0.07 -3.66 -11.01
CA HIS A 539 -0.06 -4.00 -9.60
C HIS A 539 -1.12 -5.08 -9.36
N SER A 540 -2.33 -4.90 -9.90
CA SER A 540 -3.43 -5.84 -9.70
C SER A 540 -3.14 -7.22 -10.29
N SER A 541 -2.45 -7.27 -11.43
CA SER A 541 -2.04 -8.54 -12.02
C SER A 541 -1.11 -9.33 -11.09
N TYR A 542 -0.06 -8.69 -10.57
CA TYR A 542 0.88 -9.34 -9.65
C TYR A 542 0.25 -9.69 -8.30
N TRP A 543 -0.63 -8.83 -7.79
CA TRP A 543 -1.38 -9.11 -6.59
C TRP A 543 -2.27 -10.35 -6.77
N LEU A 544 -3.02 -10.43 -7.87
CA LEU A 544 -3.95 -11.52 -8.13
C LEU A 544 -3.22 -12.84 -8.40
N ASP A 545 -2.12 -12.83 -9.16
CA ASP A 545 -1.29 -14.01 -9.38
C ASP A 545 -0.80 -14.59 -8.05
N ARG A 546 -0.31 -13.71 -7.15
CA ARG A 546 0.15 -14.13 -5.82
C ARG A 546 -0.98 -14.66 -4.95
N TYR A 547 -2.13 -13.99 -4.96
CA TYR A 547 -3.31 -14.43 -4.23
C TYR A 547 -3.78 -15.81 -4.73
N ALA A 548 -3.87 -16.00 -6.04
CA ALA A 548 -4.23 -17.27 -6.67
C ALA A 548 -3.29 -18.41 -6.24
N ASP A 549 -2.00 -18.12 -6.14
CA ASP A 549 -0.98 -19.05 -5.66
C ASP A 549 -1.08 -19.37 -4.16
N GLU A 550 -1.53 -18.45 -3.31
CA GLU A 550 -1.70 -18.69 -1.86
C GLU A 550 -3.04 -19.34 -1.52
N SER A 551 -4.08 -19.10 -2.32
CA SER A 551 -5.45 -19.50 -2.02
C SER A 551 -5.98 -20.66 -2.87
N ASP A 552 -5.14 -21.21 -3.76
CA ASP A 552 -5.53 -22.22 -4.78
C ASP A 552 -6.83 -21.84 -5.52
N SER A 553 -6.98 -20.56 -5.84
CA SER A 553 -8.16 -19.99 -6.50
C SER A 553 -7.78 -19.38 -7.85
N PHE A 554 -8.76 -19.11 -8.74
CA PHE A 554 -8.54 -18.51 -10.06
C PHE A 554 -7.60 -19.31 -10.99
N GLN A 555 -7.70 -20.65 -10.95
CA GLN A 555 -6.84 -21.54 -11.74
C GLN A 555 -6.87 -21.26 -13.25
N ASN A 556 -8.01 -20.84 -13.81
CA ASN A 556 -8.12 -20.49 -15.24
C ASN A 556 -7.36 -19.20 -15.62
N VAL A 557 -7.31 -18.20 -14.72
CA VAL A 557 -6.48 -16.98 -14.91
C VAL A 557 -4.99 -17.34 -14.76
N LYS A 558 -4.71 -18.29 -13.87
CA LYS A 558 -3.39 -18.85 -13.62
C LYS A 558 -2.87 -19.67 -14.81
N ASP A 559 -3.71 -20.35 -15.58
CA ASP A 559 -3.26 -21.11 -16.76
C ASP A 559 -2.78 -20.20 -17.90
N GLU A 560 -3.46 -19.07 -18.16
CA GLU A 560 -2.97 -18.04 -19.09
C GLU A 560 -1.67 -17.38 -18.61
N TYR A 561 -1.56 -17.08 -17.31
CA TYR A 561 -0.35 -16.51 -16.72
C TYR A 561 0.82 -17.49 -16.75
N ILE A 562 0.63 -18.74 -16.30
CA ILE A 562 1.65 -19.80 -16.30
C ILE A 562 2.14 -20.06 -17.73
N ALA A 563 1.24 -20.16 -18.71
CA ALA A 563 1.59 -20.32 -20.12
C ALA A 563 2.44 -19.15 -20.67
N SER A 564 2.29 -17.94 -20.12
CA SER A 564 3.08 -16.78 -20.53
C SER A 564 4.51 -16.75 -19.95
N THR A 565 4.76 -17.49 -18.86
CA THR A 565 6.07 -17.50 -18.21
C THR A 565 7.13 -18.20 -19.07
N SER A 566 8.37 -17.69 -19.02
CA SER A 566 9.52 -18.30 -19.67
C SER A 566 9.85 -19.69 -19.08
N TRP A 567 9.60 -19.88 -17.78
CA TRP A 567 9.88 -21.13 -17.06
C TRP A 567 8.96 -22.27 -17.50
N HIS A 568 7.66 -22.03 -17.61
CA HIS A 568 6.72 -23.06 -18.08
C HIS A 568 6.96 -23.42 -19.55
N ARG A 569 7.27 -22.41 -20.40
CA ARG A 569 7.66 -22.67 -21.79
C ARG A 569 8.94 -23.50 -21.88
N ALA A 570 9.91 -23.29 -20.99
CA ALA A 570 11.14 -24.07 -20.93
C ALA A 570 10.90 -25.54 -20.53
N LEU A 571 9.96 -25.82 -19.63
CA LEU A 571 9.59 -27.20 -19.27
C LEU A 571 9.00 -28.03 -20.43
N HIS A 572 8.40 -27.35 -21.41
CA HIS A 572 7.81 -28.01 -22.58
C HIS A 572 8.80 -28.22 -23.72
N ILE A 573 10.05 -27.77 -23.55
CA ILE A 573 11.12 -28.06 -24.51
C ILE A 573 11.61 -29.49 -24.23
N PRO A 574 11.52 -30.41 -25.19
CA PRO A 574 12.01 -31.78 -25.00
C PRO A 574 13.52 -31.77 -24.72
N ASP A 575 13.99 -32.62 -23.79
CA ASP A 575 15.42 -32.81 -23.45
C ASP A 575 16.28 -33.30 -24.64
N THR A 576 15.67 -33.58 -25.78
CA THR A 576 16.34 -34.01 -27.00
C THR A 576 16.54 -32.82 -27.95
N ALA A 577 17.58 -32.02 -27.71
CA ALA A 577 18.15 -31.10 -28.69
C ALA A 577 19.68 -31.07 -28.61
#